data_AF-A0AAP0NHA6-F1
#
_entry.id   AF-A0AAP0NHA6-F1
#
_cell.length_a   1.000
_cell.length_b   1.000
_cell.length_c   1.000
_cell.angle_alpha   90.00
_cell.angle_beta   90.00
_cell.angle_gamma   90.00
#
_symmetry.space_group_name_H-M   'P 1'
#
loop_
_entity.id
_entity.type
_entity.pdbx_description
1 polymer ?
#
loop_
_entity_poly.entity_id
_entity_poly.type
_entity_poly.pdbx_seq_one_letter_code
_entity_poly.pdbx_strand_id
1 'polypeptide(L)'
;METGQKMMKKLTKGIEESKKEKERLAGKKEKLLFTFKEIEQRPSQFKKIIKKRNELIDQHRDVLNKAKSDYHDLKKTVDSLRASEVFKELEMKGKRYKKRLEDLQIALTKHMEQYRRKVSLYNERVGDLNVVTQQRDDIKKQYDEWRKKRQFSLLICFRFRVLDEFMAGFNTISLKLKEMYQKITLGGDAELELVDSLDPFSEGVFFNVKPPKKSWKNIANLSGGEKTLSSLALVFALHHYKPTPLYVMDEIDSALGTFLNS
;
A
#
# COMPACT_ATOMS: atom_id res chain seq x y z
N MET A 1 17.56 94.15 -107.89
CA MET A 1 17.03 94.36 -106.52
C MET A 1 17.13 93.11 -105.61
N GLU A 2 17.52 91.92 -106.11
CA GLU A 2 17.61 90.69 -105.28
C GLU A 2 18.92 90.49 -104.48
N THR A 3 19.97 91.25 -104.76
CA THR A 3 21.30 91.06 -104.15
C THR A 3 21.48 91.73 -102.79
N GLY A 4 20.74 92.81 -102.50
CA GLY A 4 20.81 93.54 -101.22
C GLY A 4 20.07 92.84 -100.06
N GLN A 5 18.91 92.23 -100.34
CA GLN A 5 18.13 91.51 -99.31
C GLN A 5 18.81 90.22 -98.82
N LYS A 6 19.52 89.49 -99.70
CA LYS A 6 20.31 88.30 -99.31
C LYS A 6 21.48 88.67 -98.40
N MET A 7 22.12 89.81 -98.63
CA MET A 7 23.26 90.27 -97.82
C MET A 7 22.80 90.72 -96.43
N MET A 8 21.69 91.46 -96.34
CA MET A 8 21.10 91.82 -95.05
C MET A 8 20.69 90.59 -94.24
N LYS A 9 20.04 89.58 -94.84
CA LYS A 9 19.62 88.36 -94.12
C LYS A 9 20.80 87.54 -93.57
N LYS A 10 21.93 87.49 -94.29
CA LYS A 10 23.18 86.85 -93.80
C LYS A 10 23.80 87.61 -92.64
N LEU A 11 23.83 88.95 -92.71
CA LEU A 11 24.33 89.80 -91.64
C LEU A 11 23.45 89.71 -90.39
N THR A 12 22.12 89.71 -90.52
CA THR A 12 21.22 89.54 -89.36
C THR A 12 21.38 88.17 -88.72
N LYS A 13 21.50 87.09 -89.52
CA LYS A 13 21.70 85.74 -89.00
C LYS A 13 23.07 85.56 -88.31
N GLY A 14 24.13 86.16 -88.86
CA GLY A 14 25.46 86.17 -88.26
C GLY A 14 25.53 86.97 -86.95
N ILE A 15 24.79 88.10 -86.87
CA ILE A 15 24.66 88.87 -85.62
C ILE A 15 23.88 88.05 -84.58
N GLU A 16 22.79 87.39 -84.96
CA GLU A 16 21.98 86.54 -84.06
C GLU A 16 22.78 85.35 -83.51
N GLU A 17 23.54 84.66 -84.37
CA GLU A 17 24.40 83.54 -83.99
C GLU A 17 25.55 83.99 -83.09
N SER A 18 26.17 85.14 -83.38
CA SER A 18 27.22 85.73 -82.53
C SER A 18 26.68 86.17 -81.16
N LYS A 19 25.45 86.69 -81.11
CA LYS A 19 24.77 87.07 -79.86
C LYS A 19 24.45 85.84 -79.00
N LYS A 20 23.96 84.76 -79.61
CA LYS A 20 23.74 83.46 -78.93
C LYS A 20 25.03 82.85 -78.41
N GLU A 21 26.12 82.86 -79.19
CA GLU A 21 27.40 82.31 -78.72
C GLU A 21 28.01 83.18 -77.62
N LYS A 22 27.82 84.50 -77.66
CA LYS A 22 28.23 85.42 -76.58
C LYS A 22 27.45 85.16 -75.28
N GLU A 23 26.15 84.93 -75.35
CA GLU A 23 25.35 84.51 -74.19
C GLU A 23 25.77 83.13 -73.67
N ARG A 24 26.06 82.18 -74.57
CA ARG A 24 26.55 80.84 -74.19
C ARG A 24 27.92 80.89 -73.52
N LEU A 25 28.83 81.73 -74.02
CA LEU A 25 30.14 81.98 -73.44
C LEU A 25 30.04 82.74 -72.11
N ALA A 26 29.11 83.70 -71.99
CA ALA A 26 28.82 84.38 -70.73
C ALA A 26 28.34 83.39 -69.66
N GLY A 27 27.39 82.50 -70.00
CA GLY A 27 26.93 81.45 -69.09
C GLY A 27 28.00 80.43 -68.73
N LYS A 28 28.89 80.06 -69.66
CA LYS A 28 30.07 79.21 -69.35
C LYS A 28 31.08 79.93 -68.45
N LYS A 29 31.35 81.22 -68.70
CA LYS A 29 32.24 82.04 -67.87
C LYS A 29 31.71 82.15 -66.45
N GLU A 30 30.40 82.33 -66.28
CA GLU A 30 29.77 82.44 -64.97
C GLU A 30 29.80 81.11 -64.20
N LYS A 31 29.53 79.98 -64.87
CA LYS A 31 29.72 78.63 -64.28
C LYS A 31 31.18 78.34 -63.92
N LEU A 32 32.12 78.78 -64.75
CA LEU A 32 33.55 78.62 -64.48
C LEU A 32 34.00 79.48 -63.29
N LEU A 33 33.47 80.71 -63.17
CA LEU A 33 33.71 81.57 -62.00
C LEU A 33 33.15 80.96 -60.70
N PHE A 34 31.96 80.37 -60.76
CA PHE A 34 31.36 79.70 -59.61
C PHE A 34 32.20 78.49 -59.17
N THR A 35 32.60 77.63 -60.11
CA THR A 35 33.44 76.46 -59.82
C THR A 35 34.84 76.85 -59.34
N PHE A 36 35.45 77.91 -59.89
CA PHE A 36 36.75 78.41 -59.42
C PHE A 36 36.66 78.92 -57.97
N LYS A 37 35.58 79.65 -57.63
CA LYS A 37 35.34 80.14 -56.26
C LYS A 37 35.11 78.98 -55.28
N GLU A 38 34.43 77.90 -55.69
CA GLU A 38 34.33 76.69 -54.88
C GLU A 38 35.69 76.00 -54.68
N ILE A 39 36.52 75.92 -55.73
CA ILE A 39 37.85 75.31 -55.67
C ILE A 39 38.78 76.10 -54.74
N GLU A 40 38.75 77.43 -54.75
CA GLU A 40 39.54 78.26 -53.82
C GLU A 40 39.10 78.09 -52.36
N GLN A 41 37.81 77.88 -52.10
CA GLN A 41 37.32 77.71 -50.73
C GLN A 41 37.61 76.32 -50.14
N ARG A 42 37.68 75.26 -50.97
CA ARG A 42 37.92 73.86 -50.51
C ARG A 42 39.20 73.66 -49.68
N PRO A 43 40.39 74.16 -50.06
CA PRO A 43 41.63 74.02 -49.27
C PRO A 43 41.51 74.56 -47.85
N SER A 44 40.81 75.69 -47.69
CA SER A 44 40.59 76.30 -46.38
C SER A 44 39.68 75.44 -45.48
N GLN A 45 38.68 74.78 -46.07
CA GLN A 45 37.82 73.83 -45.36
C GLN A 45 38.58 72.54 -45.00
N PHE A 46 39.35 71.96 -45.94
CA PHE A 46 40.18 70.79 -45.68
C PHE A 46 41.22 71.03 -44.58
N LYS A 47 41.86 72.21 -44.56
CA LYS A 47 42.80 72.58 -43.49
C LYS A 47 42.14 72.60 -42.11
N LYS A 48 40.89 73.10 -42.00
CA LYS A 48 40.12 73.06 -40.75
C LYS A 48 39.77 71.63 -40.33
N ILE A 49 39.40 70.76 -41.27
CA ILE A 49 39.08 69.35 -41.00
C ILE A 49 40.32 68.60 -40.51
N ILE A 50 41.48 68.78 -41.16
CA ILE A 50 42.74 68.15 -40.75
C ILE A 50 43.12 68.60 -39.34
N LYS A 51 42.98 69.90 -39.03
CA LYS A 51 43.26 70.42 -37.69
C LYS A 51 42.37 69.78 -36.62
N LYS A 52 41.04 69.75 -36.84
CA LYS A 52 40.10 69.09 -35.91
C LYS A 52 40.38 67.59 -35.74
N ARG A 53 40.77 66.91 -36.82
CA ARG A 53 41.08 65.48 -36.78
C ARG A 53 42.36 65.19 -36.01
N ASN A 54 43.38 66.04 -36.14
CA ASN A 54 44.60 65.94 -35.35
C ASN A 54 44.34 66.19 -33.86
N GLU A 55 43.55 67.22 -33.52
CA GLU A 55 43.12 67.48 -32.14
C GLU A 55 42.37 66.27 -31.54
N LEU A 56 41.51 65.62 -32.32
CA LEU A 56 40.80 64.41 -31.90
C LEU A 56 41.73 63.20 -31.71
N ILE A 57 42.74 63.04 -32.57
CA ILE A 57 43.75 61.99 -32.45
C ILE A 57 44.55 62.18 -31.16
N ASP A 58 44.94 63.41 -30.83
CA ASP A 58 45.67 63.72 -29.59
C ASP A 58 44.81 63.41 -28.36
N GLN A 59 43.53 63.78 -28.37
CA GLN A 59 42.59 63.42 -27.29
C GLN A 59 42.45 61.90 -27.10
N HIS A 60 42.33 61.13 -28.19
CA HIS A 60 42.27 59.67 -28.10
C HIS A 60 43.58 59.06 -27.60
N ARG A 61 44.71 59.66 -27.96
CA ARG A 61 46.03 59.25 -27.46
C ARG A 61 46.13 59.43 -25.96
N ASP A 62 45.63 60.55 -25.43
CA ASP A 62 45.63 60.84 -24.00
C ASP A 62 44.74 59.87 -23.21
N VAL A 63 43.52 59.59 -23.71
CA VAL A 63 42.62 58.61 -23.09
C VAL A 63 43.24 57.21 -23.09
N LEU A 64 43.86 56.80 -24.20
CA LEU A 64 44.52 55.50 -24.30
C LEU A 64 45.70 55.39 -23.32
N ASN A 65 46.50 56.46 -23.21
CA ASN A 65 47.63 56.50 -22.28
C ASN A 65 47.14 56.43 -20.82
N LYS A 66 46.06 57.14 -20.49
CA LYS A 66 45.45 57.08 -19.16
C LYS A 66 44.93 55.67 -18.84
N ALA A 67 44.16 55.06 -19.74
CA ALA A 67 43.64 53.70 -19.55
C ALA A 67 44.77 52.66 -19.41
N LYS A 68 45.88 52.83 -20.14
CA LYS A 68 47.07 51.98 -19.99
C LYS A 68 47.73 52.15 -18.61
N SER A 69 47.80 53.38 -18.10
CA SER A 69 48.29 53.65 -16.74
C SER A 69 47.40 53.01 -15.69
N ASP A 70 46.09 53.23 -15.78
CA ASP A 70 45.11 52.68 -14.84
C ASP A 70 45.16 51.14 -14.82
N TYR A 71 45.29 50.50 -15.98
CA TYR A 71 45.48 49.05 -16.07
C TYR A 71 46.78 48.60 -15.40
N HIS A 72 47.87 49.33 -15.62
CA HIS A 72 49.16 48.99 -15.05
C HIS A 72 49.18 49.15 -13.52
N ASP A 73 48.54 50.18 -12.98
CA ASP A 73 48.41 50.40 -11.54
C ASP A 73 47.49 49.36 -10.89
N LEU A 74 46.39 49.01 -11.55
CA LEU A 74 45.52 47.91 -11.13
C LEU A 74 46.27 46.58 -11.14
N LYS A 75 47.04 46.30 -12.21
CA LYS A 75 47.85 45.09 -12.33
C LYS A 75 48.87 44.99 -11.19
N LYS A 76 49.60 46.06 -10.91
CA LYS A 76 50.53 46.12 -9.77
C LYS A 76 49.84 45.83 -8.44
N THR A 77 48.63 46.38 -8.24
CA THR A 77 47.85 46.15 -7.02
C THR A 77 47.38 44.70 -6.91
N VAL A 78 46.95 44.09 -8.01
CA VAL A 78 46.57 42.68 -8.04
C VAL A 78 47.79 41.78 -7.79
N ASP A 79 48.93 42.09 -8.39
CA ASP A 79 50.16 41.32 -8.23
C ASP A 79 50.70 41.46 -6.79
N SER A 80 50.61 42.64 -6.16
CA SER A 80 50.99 42.83 -4.76
C SER A 80 50.05 42.13 -3.79
N LEU A 81 48.74 42.16 -4.04
CA LEU A 81 47.76 41.40 -3.24
C LEU A 81 47.97 39.89 -3.38
N ARG A 82 48.29 39.39 -4.57
CA ARG A 82 48.64 37.97 -4.78
C ARG A 82 49.97 37.59 -4.12
N ALA A 83 50.93 38.51 -4.09
CA ALA A 83 52.19 38.32 -3.39
C ALA A 83 52.03 38.39 -1.86
N SER A 84 50.95 39.01 -1.36
CA SER A 84 50.67 39.09 0.07
C SER A 84 50.52 37.69 0.68
N GLU A 85 51.16 37.50 1.83
CA GLU A 85 51.14 36.24 2.56
C GLU A 85 49.71 35.85 2.97
N VAL A 86 48.87 36.85 3.23
CA VAL A 86 47.44 36.68 3.57
C VAL A 86 46.65 36.03 2.43
N PHE A 87 46.88 36.44 1.17
CA PHE A 87 46.18 35.86 0.02
C PHE A 87 46.57 34.39 -0.18
N LYS A 88 47.86 34.06 -0.08
CA LYS A 88 48.34 32.67 -0.16
C LYS A 88 47.78 31.81 0.97
N GLU A 89 47.71 32.34 2.19
CA GLU A 89 47.14 31.62 3.33
C GLU A 89 45.64 31.33 3.13
N LEU A 90 44.88 32.31 2.63
CA LEU A 90 43.47 32.14 2.28
C LEU A 90 43.27 31.14 1.14
N GLU A 91 44.12 31.15 0.12
CA GLU A 91 44.08 30.17 -0.97
C GLU A 91 44.35 28.74 -0.46
N MET A 92 45.35 28.57 0.41
CA MET A 92 45.65 27.29 1.06
C MET A 92 44.50 26.82 1.97
N LYS A 93 43.88 27.72 2.73
CA LYS A 93 42.69 27.40 3.54
C LYS A 93 41.53 27.01 2.65
N GLY A 94 41.27 27.73 1.56
CA GLY A 94 40.26 27.41 0.56
C GLY A 94 40.45 26.02 -0.06
N LYS A 95 41.68 25.67 -0.45
CA LYS A 95 42.03 24.33 -0.95
C LYS A 95 41.80 23.24 0.11
N ARG A 96 42.17 23.50 1.38
CA ARG A 96 41.92 22.56 2.49
C ARG A 96 40.44 22.33 2.76
N TYR A 97 39.63 23.39 2.79
CA TYR A 97 38.18 23.26 2.97
C TYR A 97 37.53 22.52 1.81
N LYS A 98 37.96 22.78 0.57
CA LYS A 98 37.49 22.06 -0.61
C LYS A 98 37.77 20.56 -0.51
N LYS A 99 39.02 20.19 -0.17
CA LYS A 99 39.38 18.77 0.03
C LYS A 99 38.57 18.12 1.15
N ARG A 100 38.41 18.80 2.29
CA ARG A 100 37.60 18.30 3.41
C ARG A 100 36.13 18.10 3.04
N LEU A 101 35.59 18.99 2.19
CA LEU A 101 34.23 18.87 1.66
C LEU A 101 34.09 17.63 0.76
N GLU A 102 35.07 17.39 -0.11
CA GLU A 102 35.12 16.20 -0.98
C GLU A 102 35.22 14.91 -0.14
N ASP A 103 36.12 14.87 0.85
CA ASP A 103 36.27 13.72 1.76
C ASP A 103 34.97 13.43 2.53
N LEU A 104 34.28 14.46 3.01
CA LEU A 104 32.99 14.33 3.68
C LEU A 104 31.89 13.82 2.75
N GLN A 105 31.85 14.30 1.51
CA GLN A 105 30.90 13.82 0.50
C GLN A 105 31.12 12.33 0.20
N ILE A 106 32.38 11.90 0.06
CA ILE A 106 32.73 10.49 -0.16
C ILE A 106 32.30 9.64 1.04
N ALA A 107 32.64 10.07 2.26
CA ALA A 107 32.28 9.35 3.49
C ALA A 107 30.76 9.23 3.66
N LEU A 108 30.02 10.31 3.42
CA LEU A 108 28.55 10.31 3.48
C LEU A 108 27.95 9.34 2.46
N THR A 109 28.45 9.37 1.22
CA THR A 109 27.96 8.48 0.15
C THR A 109 28.18 7.00 0.51
N LYS A 110 29.38 6.67 1.00
CA LYS A 110 29.71 5.31 1.45
C LYS A 110 28.82 4.84 2.59
N HIS A 111 28.55 5.71 3.56
CA HIS A 111 27.68 5.38 4.69
C HIS A 111 26.22 5.19 4.28
N MET A 112 25.71 6.05 3.38
CA MET A 112 24.37 5.93 2.82
C MET A 112 24.21 4.63 2.03
N GLU A 113 25.23 4.21 1.28
CA GLU A 113 25.23 2.93 0.57
C GLU A 113 25.19 1.74 1.54
N GLN A 114 25.97 1.78 2.63
CA GLN A 114 25.93 0.74 3.67
C GLN A 114 24.54 0.64 4.32
N TYR A 115 23.89 1.77 4.62
CA TYR A 115 22.52 1.77 5.14
C TYR A 115 21.54 1.18 4.14
N ARG A 116 21.62 1.55 2.86
CA ARG A 116 20.75 0.98 1.81
C ARG A 116 20.90 -0.54 1.74
N ARG A 117 22.12 -1.06 1.80
CA ARG A 117 22.36 -2.52 1.84
C ARG A 117 21.73 -3.18 3.07
N LYS A 118 21.90 -2.59 4.26
CA LYS A 118 21.29 -3.11 5.50
C LYS A 118 19.77 -3.13 5.43
N VAL A 119 19.15 -2.06 4.91
CA VAL A 119 17.70 -1.98 4.72
C VAL A 119 17.21 -3.04 3.72
N SER A 120 17.93 -3.23 2.61
CA SER A 120 17.60 -4.27 1.62
C SER A 120 17.60 -5.66 2.24
N LEU A 121 18.66 -6.00 2.98
CA LEU A 121 18.81 -7.30 3.63
C LEU A 121 17.78 -7.51 4.76
N TYR A 122 17.42 -6.44 5.48
CA TYR A 122 16.34 -6.50 6.46
C TYR A 122 15.00 -6.81 5.79
N ASN A 123 14.67 -6.14 4.68
CA ASN A 123 13.42 -6.35 3.96
C ASN A 123 13.32 -7.78 3.39
N GLU A 124 14.42 -8.31 2.86
CA GLU A 124 14.51 -9.70 2.40
C GLU A 124 14.19 -10.69 3.55
N ARG A 125 14.86 -10.52 4.69
CA ARG A 125 14.62 -11.36 5.89
C ARG A 125 13.20 -11.26 6.42
N VAL A 126 12.59 -10.07 6.36
CA VAL A 126 11.17 -9.89 6.72
C VAL A 126 10.28 -10.65 5.75
N GLY A 127 10.61 -10.65 4.45
CA GLY A 127 9.95 -11.47 3.44
C GLY A 127 10.01 -12.96 3.78
N ASP A 128 11.22 -13.48 4.03
CA ASP A 128 11.43 -14.89 4.39
C ASP A 128 10.65 -15.27 5.66
N LEU A 129 10.72 -14.41 6.69
CA LEU A 129 9.99 -14.63 7.95
C LEU A 129 8.48 -14.67 7.72
N ASN A 130 7.94 -13.81 6.87
CA ASN A 130 6.52 -13.79 6.54
C ASN A 130 6.09 -15.09 5.84
N VAL A 131 6.89 -15.58 4.88
CA VAL A 131 6.62 -16.84 4.17
C VAL A 131 6.60 -18.01 5.15
N VAL A 132 7.62 -18.13 6.00
CA VAL A 132 7.71 -19.21 7.01
C VAL A 132 6.56 -19.11 8.02
N THR A 133 6.21 -17.89 8.45
CA THR A 133 5.10 -17.65 9.38
C THR A 133 3.76 -18.06 8.76
N GLN A 134 3.55 -17.74 7.48
CA GLN A 134 2.34 -18.14 6.75
C GLN A 134 2.24 -19.67 6.62
N GLN A 135 3.32 -20.34 6.23
CA GLN A 135 3.36 -21.81 6.16
C GLN A 135 3.05 -22.46 7.51
N ARG A 136 3.64 -21.93 8.60
CA ARG A 136 3.35 -22.39 9.97
C ARG A 136 1.87 -22.24 10.31
N ASP A 137 1.29 -21.09 9.99
CA ASP A 137 -0.10 -20.78 10.33
C ASP A 137 -1.08 -21.65 9.54
N ASP A 138 -0.77 -21.96 8.28
CA ASP A 138 -1.60 -22.85 7.45
C ASP A 138 -1.53 -24.30 7.94
N ILE A 139 -0.35 -24.81 8.30
CA ILE A 139 -0.20 -26.14 8.93
C ILE A 139 -0.96 -26.20 10.26
N LYS A 140 -0.87 -25.13 11.07
CA LYS A 140 -1.57 -25.05 12.35
C LYS A 140 -3.10 -25.10 12.17
N LYS A 141 -3.64 -24.37 11.20
CA LYS A 141 -5.07 -24.40 10.86
C LYS A 141 -5.52 -25.82 10.48
N GLN A 142 -4.78 -26.48 9.58
CA GLN A 142 -5.11 -27.84 9.18
C GLN A 142 -5.09 -28.78 10.39
N TYR A 143 -4.05 -28.71 11.23
CA TYR A 143 -3.96 -29.52 12.44
C TYR A 143 -5.17 -29.30 13.37
N ASP A 144 -5.56 -28.06 13.62
CA ASP A 144 -6.70 -27.74 14.49
C ASP A 144 -8.03 -28.26 13.89
N GLU A 145 -8.20 -28.23 12.57
CA GLU A 145 -9.36 -28.82 11.88
C GLU A 145 -9.41 -30.34 12.04
N TRP A 146 -8.29 -31.04 11.80
CA TRP A 146 -8.20 -32.49 11.97
C TRP A 146 -8.45 -32.90 13.42
N ARG A 147 -7.92 -32.13 14.38
CA ARG A 147 -8.16 -32.34 15.81
C ARG A 147 -9.64 -32.24 16.16
N LYS A 148 -10.33 -31.20 15.69
CA LYS A 148 -11.79 -31.03 15.90
C LYS A 148 -12.58 -32.16 15.27
N LYS A 149 -12.28 -32.54 14.02
CA LYS A 149 -12.93 -33.67 13.33
C LYS A 149 -12.76 -34.98 14.10
N ARG A 150 -11.54 -35.27 14.57
CA ARG A 150 -11.25 -36.47 15.37
C ARG A 150 -12.02 -36.45 16.69
N GLN A 151 -12.03 -35.34 17.41
CA GLN A 151 -12.76 -35.22 18.68
C GLN A 151 -14.26 -35.43 18.47
N PHE A 152 -14.83 -34.82 17.43
CA PHE A 152 -16.24 -34.96 17.09
C PHE A 152 -16.57 -36.42 16.70
N SER A 153 -15.75 -37.04 15.87
CA SER A 153 -15.91 -38.45 15.50
C SER A 153 -15.82 -39.38 16.70
N LEU A 154 -14.86 -39.17 17.61
CA LEU A 154 -14.73 -39.96 18.83
C LEU A 154 -15.97 -39.82 19.72
N LEU A 155 -16.48 -38.60 19.87
CA LEU A 155 -17.70 -38.33 20.64
C LEU A 155 -18.91 -39.03 20.04
N ILE A 156 -19.07 -38.99 18.71
CA ILE A 156 -20.16 -39.67 18.01
C ILE A 156 -20.05 -41.18 18.21
N CYS A 157 -18.88 -41.79 17.96
CA CYS A 157 -18.69 -43.22 18.15
C CYS A 157 -18.95 -43.66 19.59
N PHE A 158 -18.53 -42.84 20.56
CA PHE A 158 -18.82 -43.10 21.97
C PHE A 158 -20.33 -43.07 22.26
N ARG A 159 -21.04 -42.04 21.77
CA ARG A 159 -22.50 -41.93 21.95
C ARG A 159 -23.24 -43.10 21.33
N PHE A 160 -22.87 -43.52 20.12
CA PHE A 160 -23.45 -44.70 19.47
C PHE A 160 -23.21 -45.97 20.29
N ARG A 161 -22.00 -46.19 20.79
CA ARG A 161 -21.69 -47.37 21.60
C ARG A 161 -22.49 -47.41 22.90
N VAL A 162 -22.60 -46.27 23.59
CA VAL A 162 -23.40 -46.16 24.82
C VAL A 162 -24.87 -46.41 24.53
N LEU A 163 -25.39 -45.88 23.42
CA LEU A 163 -26.76 -46.11 22.99
C LEU A 163 -27.02 -47.59 22.68
N ASP A 164 -26.13 -48.23 21.91
CA ASP A 164 -26.26 -49.65 21.55
C ASP A 164 -26.27 -50.55 22.80
N GLU A 165 -25.34 -50.31 23.73
CA GLU A 165 -25.24 -51.08 24.97
C GLU A 165 -26.44 -50.83 25.90
N PHE A 166 -26.91 -49.57 25.98
CA PHE A 166 -28.12 -49.23 26.71
C PHE A 166 -29.35 -49.93 26.13
N MET A 167 -29.55 -49.87 24.81
CA MET A 167 -30.71 -50.49 24.15
C MET A 167 -30.70 -52.01 24.28
N ALA A 168 -29.53 -52.64 24.15
CA ALA A 168 -29.37 -54.08 24.36
C ALA A 168 -29.73 -54.48 25.81
N GLY A 169 -29.24 -53.71 26.79
CA GLY A 169 -29.56 -53.92 28.20
C GLY A 169 -31.03 -53.67 28.52
N PHE A 170 -31.59 -52.57 28.02
CA PHE A 170 -32.98 -52.17 28.21
C PHE A 170 -33.94 -53.24 27.68
N ASN A 171 -33.71 -53.75 26.46
CA ASN A 171 -34.51 -54.82 25.87
C ASN A 171 -34.42 -56.10 26.70
N THR A 172 -33.23 -56.45 27.19
CA THR A 172 -33.03 -57.64 28.04
C THR A 172 -33.79 -57.51 29.37
N ILE A 173 -33.70 -56.35 30.02
CA ILE A 173 -34.39 -56.07 31.29
C ILE A 173 -35.91 -56.06 31.07
N SER A 174 -36.40 -55.45 29.99
CA SER A 174 -37.84 -55.39 29.67
C SER A 174 -38.44 -56.79 29.47
N LEU A 175 -37.75 -57.67 28.72
CA LEU A 175 -38.15 -59.06 28.56
C LEU A 175 -38.15 -59.82 29.89
N LYS A 176 -37.12 -59.64 30.72
CA LYS A 176 -37.03 -60.32 32.02
C LYS A 176 -38.03 -59.80 33.03
N LEU A 177 -38.34 -58.51 33.02
CA LEU A 177 -39.39 -57.93 33.84
C LEU A 177 -40.73 -58.60 33.55
N LYS A 178 -41.10 -58.72 32.28
CA LYS A 178 -42.33 -59.39 31.86
C LYS A 178 -42.39 -60.83 32.37
N GLU A 179 -41.31 -61.59 32.18
CA GLU A 179 -41.20 -62.97 32.68
C GLU A 179 -41.32 -63.06 34.21
N MET A 180 -40.62 -62.19 34.95
CA MET A 180 -40.61 -62.22 36.42
C MET A 180 -41.94 -61.77 37.00
N TYR A 181 -42.55 -60.73 36.44
CA TYR A 181 -43.86 -60.26 36.86
C TYR A 181 -44.89 -61.38 36.70
N GLN A 182 -45.00 -61.96 35.50
CA GLN A 182 -45.93 -63.06 35.22
C GLN A 182 -45.77 -64.27 36.16
N LYS A 183 -44.51 -64.60 36.51
CA LYS A 183 -44.21 -65.69 37.46
C LYS A 183 -44.69 -65.36 38.88
N ILE A 184 -44.52 -64.12 39.33
CA ILE A 184 -44.85 -63.70 40.69
C ILE A 184 -46.36 -63.51 40.86
N THR A 185 -47.05 -62.90 39.88
CA THR A 185 -48.51 -62.64 39.94
C THR A 185 -49.36 -63.79 39.41
N LEU A 186 -48.74 -64.88 38.90
CA LEU A 186 -49.43 -66.02 38.29
C LEU A 186 -50.44 -65.58 37.20
N GLY A 187 -50.08 -64.52 36.46
CA GLY A 187 -50.95 -63.83 35.49
C GLY A 187 -50.59 -62.35 35.34
N GLY A 188 -51.28 -61.59 34.50
CA GLY A 188 -50.96 -60.17 34.25
C GLY A 188 -49.81 -59.97 33.27
N ASP A 189 -49.37 -58.71 33.10
CA ASP A 189 -48.30 -58.32 32.18
C ASP A 189 -47.58 -57.06 32.70
N ALA A 190 -46.33 -56.85 32.32
CA ALA A 190 -45.55 -55.68 32.71
C ALA A 190 -44.57 -55.31 31.59
N GLU A 191 -44.43 -54.01 31.33
CA GLU A 191 -43.66 -53.50 30.19
C GLU A 191 -42.95 -52.19 30.56
N LEU A 192 -41.73 -52.04 30.05
CA LEU A 192 -40.96 -50.80 30.10
C LEU A 192 -40.92 -50.20 28.69
N GLU A 193 -41.34 -48.95 28.57
CA GLU A 193 -41.37 -48.21 27.32
C GLU A 193 -40.53 -46.94 27.45
N LEU A 194 -39.76 -46.61 26.41
CA LEU A 194 -39.03 -45.33 26.35
C LEU A 194 -40.01 -44.20 26.06
N VAL A 195 -39.87 -43.07 26.75
CA VAL A 195 -40.70 -41.88 26.49
C VAL A 195 -40.39 -41.32 25.11
N ASP A 196 -39.09 -41.23 24.77
CA ASP A 196 -38.61 -40.92 23.44
C ASP A 196 -37.74 -42.06 22.91
N SER A 197 -38.15 -42.64 21.77
CA SER A 197 -37.42 -43.72 21.11
C SER A 197 -36.22 -43.23 20.28
N LEU A 198 -36.18 -41.94 19.93
CA LEU A 198 -35.10 -41.32 19.16
C LEU A 198 -33.95 -40.84 20.06
N ASP A 199 -34.26 -40.39 21.29
CA ASP A 199 -33.27 -40.04 22.31
C ASP A 199 -33.65 -40.61 23.70
N PRO A 200 -33.26 -41.85 24.03
CA PRO A 200 -33.66 -42.49 25.29
C PRO A 200 -33.11 -41.82 26.55
N PHE A 201 -32.17 -40.87 26.41
CA PHE A 201 -31.54 -40.17 27.54
C PHE A 201 -32.20 -38.83 27.88
N SER A 202 -33.20 -38.37 27.10
CA SER A 202 -33.81 -37.05 27.23
C SER A 202 -34.98 -37.02 28.23
N GLU A 203 -35.93 -37.94 28.11
CA GLU A 203 -37.23 -37.88 28.80
C GLU A 203 -37.54 -39.08 29.72
N GLY A 204 -36.70 -40.12 29.69
CA GLY A 204 -36.78 -41.26 30.63
C GLY A 204 -37.63 -42.44 30.15
N VAL A 205 -38.22 -43.19 31.11
CA VAL A 205 -38.88 -44.49 30.88
C VAL A 205 -40.23 -44.54 31.56
N PHE A 206 -41.25 -45.04 30.86
CA PHE A 206 -42.53 -45.43 31.42
C PHE A 206 -42.53 -46.87 31.91
N PHE A 207 -43.02 -47.06 33.13
CA PHE A 207 -43.27 -48.39 33.68
C PHE A 207 -44.77 -48.64 33.76
N ASN A 208 -45.25 -49.45 32.82
CA ASN A 208 -46.66 -49.81 32.68
C ASN A 208 -46.87 -51.26 33.11
N VAL A 209 -47.92 -51.48 33.89
CA VAL A 209 -48.25 -52.79 34.45
C VAL A 209 -49.72 -53.07 34.23
N LYS A 210 -50.02 -54.32 33.91
CA LYS A 210 -51.36 -54.88 33.79
C LYS A 210 -51.53 -55.97 34.86
N PRO A 211 -52.08 -55.63 36.03
CA PRO A 211 -52.39 -56.64 37.04
C PRO A 211 -53.37 -57.69 36.48
N PRO A 212 -53.43 -58.90 37.06
CA PRO A 212 -54.37 -59.94 36.64
C PRO A 212 -55.80 -59.40 36.62
N LYS A 213 -56.50 -59.62 35.49
CA LYS A 213 -57.90 -59.18 35.28
C LYS A 213 -58.14 -57.66 35.33
N LYS A 214 -57.09 -56.82 35.27
CA LYS A 214 -57.19 -55.34 35.20
C LYS A 214 -56.60 -54.79 33.88
N SER A 215 -56.82 -53.50 33.63
CA SER A 215 -56.25 -52.77 32.48
C SER A 215 -54.81 -52.30 32.75
N TRP A 216 -54.10 -51.92 31.68
CA TRP A 216 -52.79 -51.29 31.76
C TRP A 216 -52.86 -49.97 32.55
N LYS A 217 -51.95 -49.80 33.51
CA LYS A 217 -51.80 -48.59 34.30
C LYS A 217 -50.33 -48.31 34.53
N ASN A 218 -49.98 -47.03 34.59
CA ASN A 218 -48.66 -46.60 35.04
C ASN A 218 -48.45 -46.97 36.52
N ILE A 219 -47.23 -47.36 36.89
CA ILE A 219 -46.88 -47.73 38.27
C ILE A 219 -47.32 -46.70 39.32
N ALA A 220 -47.27 -45.40 39.00
CA ALA A 220 -47.69 -44.33 39.90
C ALA A 220 -49.17 -44.46 40.35
N ASN A 221 -50.02 -45.06 39.51
CA ASN A 221 -51.46 -45.18 39.69
C ASN A 221 -51.92 -46.57 40.21
N LEU A 222 -50.98 -47.44 40.61
CA LEU A 222 -51.26 -48.77 41.18
C LEU A 222 -51.55 -48.71 42.68
N SER A 223 -52.16 -49.76 43.24
CA SER A 223 -52.32 -49.92 44.69
C SER A 223 -50.96 -50.13 45.38
N GLY A 224 -50.85 -49.88 46.68
CA GLY A 224 -49.57 -50.04 47.42
C GLY A 224 -48.97 -51.45 47.30
N GLY A 225 -49.81 -52.48 47.37
CA GLY A 225 -49.38 -53.87 47.16
C GLY A 225 -48.95 -54.15 45.72
N GLU A 226 -49.70 -53.65 44.73
CA GLU A 226 -49.36 -53.77 43.31
C GLU A 226 -48.04 -53.05 42.97
N LYS A 227 -47.81 -51.86 43.55
CA LYS A 227 -46.55 -51.12 43.40
C LYS A 227 -45.37 -51.89 43.96
N THR A 228 -45.54 -52.50 45.14
CA THR A 228 -44.48 -53.29 45.79
C THR A 228 -44.12 -54.50 44.94
N LEU A 229 -45.13 -55.23 44.46
CA LEU A 229 -44.93 -56.43 43.63
C LEU A 229 -44.28 -56.11 42.27
N SER A 230 -44.73 -55.02 41.63
CA SER A 230 -44.17 -54.55 40.36
C SER A 230 -42.72 -54.09 40.53
N SER A 231 -42.42 -53.38 41.62
CA SER A 231 -41.05 -52.97 41.97
C SER A 231 -40.15 -54.18 42.25
N LEU A 232 -40.66 -55.18 42.96
CA LEU A 232 -39.92 -56.41 43.25
C LEU A 232 -39.60 -57.20 41.98
N ALA A 233 -40.55 -57.31 41.05
CA ALA A 233 -40.32 -57.92 39.74
C ALA A 233 -39.22 -57.20 38.94
N LEU A 234 -39.19 -55.86 38.99
CA LEU A 234 -38.13 -55.07 38.36
C LEU A 234 -36.76 -55.30 39.01
N VAL A 235 -36.69 -55.37 40.35
CA VAL A 235 -35.46 -55.70 41.08
C VAL A 235 -34.92 -57.07 40.67
N PHE A 236 -35.78 -58.08 40.52
CA PHE A 236 -35.36 -59.40 40.05
C PHE A 236 -34.92 -59.41 38.58
N ALA A 237 -35.59 -58.66 37.71
CA ALA A 237 -35.15 -58.49 36.32
C ALA A 237 -33.75 -57.85 36.24
N LEU A 238 -33.51 -56.82 37.04
CA LEU A 238 -32.19 -56.17 37.16
C LEU A 238 -31.14 -57.13 37.74
N HIS A 239 -31.50 -57.94 38.73
CA HIS A 239 -30.61 -58.96 39.28
C HIS A 239 -30.20 -59.99 38.23
N HIS A 240 -31.14 -60.41 37.38
CA HIS A 240 -30.84 -61.35 36.30
C HIS A 240 -29.89 -60.74 35.25
N TYR A 241 -30.07 -59.45 34.93
CA TYR A 241 -29.20 -58.75 34.00
C TYR A 241 -27.79 -58.52 34.57
N LYS A 242 -27.71 -58.11 35.84
CA LYS A 242 -26.43 -57.88 36.54
C LYS A 242 -26.50 -58.42 37.96
N PRO A 243 -26.01 -59.64 38.21
CA PRO A 243 -26.08 -60.26 39.52
C PRO A 243 -25.22 -59.49 40.52
N THR A 244 -25.82 -59.10 41.64
CA THR A 244 -25.14 -58.45 42.77
C THR A 244 -24.99 -59.47 43.90
N PRO A 245 -23.84 -59.52 44.61
CA PRO A 245 -23.54 -60.59 45.57
C PRO A 245 -24.40 -60.58 46.84
N LEU A 246 -25.10 -59.48 47.16
CA LEU A 246 -25.93 -59.36 48.35
C LEU A 246 -27.13 -58.46 48.07
N TYR A 247 -28.33 -58.89 48.49
CA TYR A 247 -29.54 -58.07 48.55
C TYR A 247 -30.10 -58.13 49.96
N VAL A 248 -30.42 -56.96 50.52
CA VAL A 248 -31.12 -56.82 51.79
C VAL A 248 -32.49 -56.23 51.46
N MET A 249 -33.56 -56.93 51.83
CA MET A 249 -34.94 -56.48 51.68
C MET A 249 -35.54 -56.38 53.07
N ASP A 250 -36.02 -55.19 53.44
CA ASP A 250 -36.64 -54.93 54.74
C ASP A 250 -38.15 -54.70 54.56
N GLU A 251 -38.94 -55.20 55.51
CA GLU A 251 -40.41 -55.02 55.61
C GLU A 251 -41.25 -55.31 54.33
N ILE A 252 -40.81 -56.21 53.45
CA ILE A 252 -41.53 -56.53 52.20
C ILE A 252 -42.85 -57.28 52.41
N ASP A 253 -43.00 -57.98 53.53
CA ASP A 253 -44.15 -58.81 53.90
C ASP A 253 -45.41 -58.01 54.23
N SER A 254 -45.24 -56.85 54.87
CA SER A 254 -46.33 -55.95 55.26
C SER A 254 -47.14 -55.44 54.05
N ALA A 255 -46.46 -55.17 52.93
CA ALA A 255 -47.10 -54.72 51.69
C ALA A 255 -47.66 -55.88 50.84
N LEU A 256 -47.05 -57.08 50.91
CA LEU A 256 -47.50 -58.27 50.20
C LEU A 256 -48.80 -58.85 50.80
N GLY A 257 -48.94 -58.82 52.13
CA GLY A 257 -50.13 -59.32 52.83
C GLY A 257 -51.44 -58.61 52.46
N THR A 258 -51.36 -57.37 51.97
CA THR A 258 -52.53 -56.60 51.52
C THR A 258 -53.00 -57.00 50.11
N PHE A 259 -52.10 -57.50 49.25
CA PHE A 259 -52.41 -57.88 47.88
C PHE A 259 -53.03 -59.28 47.75
N LEU A 260 -52.60 -60.24 48.58
CA LEU A 260 -53.14 -61.61 48.57
C LEU A 260 -54.58 -61.73 49.09
N ASN A 261 -55.06 -60.71 49.80
CA ASN A 261 -56.39 -60.66 50.42
C ASN A 261 -57.39 -59.76 49.65
N SER A 262 -57.00 -59.23 48.50
CA SER A 262 -57.79 -58.31 47.64
C SER A 262 -58.04 -58.89 46.25
#